data_AF-A0A8D8QER4-F1
#
_entry.id   AF-A0A8D8QER4-F1
#
_cell.length_a   1.000
_cell.length_b   1.000
_cell.length_c   1.000
_cell.angle_alpha   90.00
_cell.angle_beta   90.00
_cell.angle_gamma   90.00
#
_symmetry.space_group_name_H-M   'P 1'
#
loop_
_entity.id
_entity.type
_entity.pdbx_description
1 polymer ?
#
loop_
_entity_poly.entity_id
_entity_poly.type
_entity_poly.pdbx_seq_one_letter_code
_entity_poly.pdbx_strand_id
1 'polypeptide(L)'
;MTSTEPVTEINLTPQELQILSELDSRQFGFLKLNTSEQVKKKDLVLKAVKYLEQMLIQEKNEKDMNDNDPDLCSGQIKQEKETTIDPKTYCKLGHFHLLLENYAQAMSAYKKFFQLKEDYWKDAHFLYGQGLVYFHFNAFQWAIKTFQQLLYVDPSYLRANEVHLRLGLMFKVNNEYDSALKHLTLCLIDASPCTFTKLEVRFHIASVCRLRHANHGILE
;
A
#
# COMPACT_ATOMS: atom_id res chain seq x y z
N MET A 1 37.82 -12.83 -15.97
CA MET A 1 37.54 -13.44 -14.66
C MET A 1 36.13 -12.99 -14.25
N THR A 2 35.11 -13.70 -14.74
CA THR A 2 33.72 -13.46 -14.39
C THR A 2 33.36 -14.44 -13.28
N SER A 3 33.40 -13.96 -12.04
CA SER A 3 32.86 -14.67 -10.89
C SER A 3 31.33 -14.61 -10.99
N THR A 4 30.74 -15.62 -11.61
CA THR A 4 29.31 -15.91 -11.47
C THR A 4 29.10 -16.42 -10.06
N GLU A 5 28.67 -15.54 -9.15
CA GLU A 5 28.16 -15.94 -7.85
C GLU A 5 27.03 -16.97 -8.06
N PRO A 6 26.97 -18.03 -7.25
CA PRO A 6 25.90 -19.01 -7.38
C PRO A 6 24.58 -18.29 -7.13
N VAL A 7 23.68 -18.31 -8.12
CA VAL A 7 22.28 -17.91 -7.94
C VAL A 7 21.73 -18.84 -6.88
N THR A 8 21.71 -18.40 -5.62
CA THR A 8 21.10 -19.16 -4.53
C THR A 8 19.65 -19.32 -4.91
N GLU A 9 19.21 -20.54 -5.25
CA GLU A 9 17.81 -20.85 -5.50
C GLU A 9 17.02 -20.51 -4.23
N ILE A 10 16.34 -19.36 -4.25
CA ILE A 10 15.51 -18.93 -3.13
C ILE A 10 14.22 -19.73 -3.21
N ASN A 11 14.18 -20.89 -2.56
CA ASN A 11 12.96 -21.69 -2.49
C ASN A 11 12.18 -21.38 -1.21
N LEU A 12 10.89 -21.07 -1.36
CA LEU A 12 9.95 -20.88 -0.25
C LEU A 12 9.24 -22.21 0.04
N THR A 13 9.23 -22.62 1.30
CA THR A 13 8.48 -23.82 1.72
C THR A 13 6.97 -23.57 1.70
N PRO A 14 6.12 -24.61 1.62
CA PRO A 14 4.67 -24.44 1.68
C PRO A 14 4.19 -23.74 2.96
N GLN A 15 4.86 -24.00 4.09
CA GLN A 15 4.56 -23.34 5.36
C GLN A 15 4.91 -21.85 5.33
N GLU A 16 6.05 -21.50 4.75
CA GLU A 16 6.46 -20.11 4.54
C GLU A 16 5.47 -19.38 3.64
N LEU A 17 5.03 -20.02 2.54
CA LEU A 17 4.03 -19.46 1.64
C LEU A 17 2.69 -19.23 2.33
N GLN A 18 2.25 -20.15 3.20
CA GLN A 18 1.02 -19.98 3.98
C GLN A 18 1.10 -18.74 4.87
N ILE A 19 2.20 -18.56 5.62
CA ILE A 19 2.40 -17.39 6.48
C ILE A 19 2.42 -16.12 5.64
N LEU A 20 3.13 -16.12 4.53
CA LEU A 20 3.22 -14.98 3.61
C LEU A 20 1.86 -14.65 2.97
N SER A 21 1.00 -15.65 2.73
CA SER A 21 -0.33 -15.47 2.15
C SER A 21 -1.21 -14.59 3.04
N GLU A 22 -1.04 -14.69 4.36
CA GLU A 22 -1.80 -13.96 5.37
C GLU A 22 -1.30 -12.51 5.56
N LEU A 23 -0.14 -12.16 5.00
CA LEU A 23 0.43 -10.83 5.13
C LEU A 23 -0.13 -9.86 4.06
N ASP A 24 -0.66 -8.73 4.50
CA ASP A 24 -1.22 -7.70 3.62
C ASP A 24 -1.06 -6.29 4.22
N SER A 25 -1.55 -5.28 3.49
CA SER A 25 -1.47 -3.88 3.91
C SER A 25 -2.13 -3.56 5.26
N ARG A 26 -3.14 -4.32 5.71
CA ARG A 26 -3.90 -4.06 6.96
C ARG A 26 -3.07 -4.27 8.21
N GLN A 27 -1.96 -4.98 8.09
CA GLN A 27 -1.03 -5.22 9.18
C GLN A 27 -0.05 -4.07 9.37
N PHE A 28 0.08 -3.17 8.39
CA PHE A 28 0.92 -1.99 8.52
C PHE A 28 0.52 -1.14 9.74
N GLY A 29 1.51 -0.75 10.55
CA GLY A 29 1.31 -0.03 11.81
C GLY A 29 1.02 -0.91 13.03
N PHE A 30 0.54 -2.14 12.83
CA PHE A 30 0.23 -3.10 13.91
C PHE A 30 1.28 -4.22 14.01
N LEU A 31 1.80 -4.67 12.86
CA LEU A 31 2.93 -5.58 12.76
C LEU A 31 4.20 -4.75 12.58
N LYS A 32 5.01 -4.64 13.64
CA LYS A 32 6.29 -3.95 13.59
C LYS A 32 7.40 -4.94 13.26
N LEU A 33 7.68 -5.14 11.97
CA LEU A 33 8.74 -6.07 11.53
C LEU A 33 10.14 -5.64 11.99
N ASN A 34 10.34 -4.35 12.28
CA ASN A 34 11.62 -3.79 12.71
C ASN A 34 11.96 -4.04 14.20
N THR A 35 11.12 -4.74 14.96
CA THR A 35 11.41 -5.10 16.35
C THR A 35 12.19 -6.41 16.48
N SER A 36 12.98 -6.55 17.55
CA SER A 36 13.77 -7.75 17.85
C SER A 36 12.94 -9.03 18.01
N GLU A 37 11.66 -8.89 18.36
CA GLU A 37 10.73 -10.00 18.52
C GLU A 37 10.30 -10.63 17.18
N GLN A 38 10.32 -9.87 16.09
CA GLN A 38 9.78 -10.29 14.79
C GLN A 38 10.88 -10.58 13.75
N VAL A 39 12.13 -10.78 14.18
CA VAL A 39 13.29 -11.02 13.28
C VAL A 39 13.02 -12.15 12.30
N LYS A 40 12.50 -13.29 12.77
CA LYS A 40 12.16 -14.44 11.90
C LYS A 40 11.13 -14.08 10.83
N LYS A 41 10.10 -13.31 11.18
CA LYS A 41 9.08 -12.87 10.20
C LYS A 41 9.65 -11.84 9.24
N LYS A 42 10.49 -10.93 9.72
CA LYS A 42 11.19 -9.95 8.88
C LYS A 42 12.08 -10.65 7.85
N ASP A 43 12.88 -11.62 8.28
CA ASP A 43 13.75 -12.41 7.40
C ASP A 43 12.93 -13.18 6.36
N LEU A 44 11.80 -13.76 6.77
CA LEU A 44 10.88 -14.43 5.87
C LEU A 44 10.29 -13.46 4.82
N VAL A 45 9.86 -12.26 5.22
CA VAL A 45 9.36 -11.24 4.29
C VAL A 45 10.46 -10.77 3.35
N LEU A 46 11.70 -10.58 3.82
CA LEU A 46 12.84 -10.24 2.97
C LEU A 46 13.17 -11.36 1.98
N LYS A 47 13.11 -12.61 2.41
CA LYS A 47 13.27 -13.79 1.54
C LYS A 47 12.18 -13.81 0.45
N ALA A 48 10.94 -13.51 0.83
CA ALA A 48 9.82 -13.44 -0.10
C ALA A 48 9.98 -12.30 -1.12
N VAL A 49 10.41 -11.11 -0.69
CA VAL A 49 10.69 -9.98 -1.60
C VAL A 49 11.74 -10.38 -2.62
N LYS A 50 12.87 -10.95 -2.18
CA LYS A 50 13.94 -11.39 -3.11
C LYS A 50 13.46 -12.44 -4.10
N TYR A 51 12.66 -13.41 -3.64
CA TYR A 51 12.07 -14.43 -4.50
C TYR A 51 11.18 -13.81 -5.58
N LEU A 52 10.27 -12.91 -5.20
CA LEU A 52 9.38 -12.23 -6.13
C LEU A 52 10.18 -11.36 -7.11
N GLU A 53 11.16 -10.59 -6.64
CA GLU A 53 12.02 -9.77 -7.52
C GLU A 53 12.79 -10.62 -8.53
N GLN A 54 13.35 -11.77 -8.13
CA GLN A 54 14.02 -12.69 -9.05
C GLN A 54 13.07 -13.24 -10.11
N MET A 55 11.86 -13.66 -9.71
CA MET A 55 10.82 -14.12 -10.63
C MET A 55 10.43 -13.04 -11.65
N LEU A 56 10.31 -11.78 -11.20
CA LEU A 56 10.00 -10.64 -12.08
C LEU A 56 11.15 -10.33 -13.06
N ILE A 57 12.41 -10.47 -12.63
CA ILE A 57 13.59 -10.27 -13.48
C ILE A 57 13.70 -11.35 -14.55
N GLN A 58 13.43 -12.62 -14.19
CA GLN A 58 13.45 -13.74 -15.13
C GLN A 58 12.46 -13.53 -16.27
N GLU A 59 11.20 -13.22 -15.97
CA GLU A 59 10.21 -12.96 -17.02
C GLU A 59 10.59 -11.76 -17.90
N LYS A 60 11.18 -10.71 -17.31
CA LYS A 60 11.60 -9.54 -18.09
C LYS A 60 12.72 -9.91 -19.08
N ASN A 61 13.71 -10.69 -18.64
CA ASN A 61 14.80 -11.14 -19.48
C ASN A 61 14.30 -12.06 -20.62
N GLU A 62 13.34 -12.94 -20.35
CA GLU A 62 12.73 -13.79 -21.38
C GLU A 62 12.01 -12.98 -22.46
N LYS A 63 11.32 -11.89 -22.07
CA LYS A 63 10.69 -10.97 -23.03
C LYS A 63 11.71 -10.21 -23.87
N ASP A 64 12.76 -9.70 -23.23
CA ASP A 64 13.83 -8.96 -23.93
C ASP A 64 14.57 -9.87 -24.93
N MET A 65 14.72 -11.18 -24.64
CA MET A 65 15.29 -12.15 -25.59
C MET A 65 14.32 -12.45 -26.75
N ASN A 66 13.03 -12.60 -26.49
CA ASN A 66 12.02 -12.83 -27.54
C ASN A 66 11.81 -11.60 -28.46
N ASP A 67 12.04 -10.38 -27.95
CA ASP A 67 11.93 -9.15 -28.74
C ASP A 67 13.17 -8.85 -29.60
N ASN A 68 14.27 -9.57 -29.39
CA ASN A 68 15.52 -9.42 -30.15
C ASN A 68 15.62 -10.32 -31.40
N ASP A 69 14.64 -11.19 -31.66
CA ASP A 69 14.49 -11.94 -32.93
C ASP A 69 13.47 -11.22 -33.86
N PRO A 70 13.92 -10.45 -34.88
CA PRO A 70 13.02 -9.58 -35.66
C PRO A 70 12.25 -10.29 -36.79
N ASP A 71 12.45 -11.60 -36.99
CA ASP A 71 12.09 -12.28 -38.24
C ASP A 71 10.64 -12.85 -38.28
N LEU A 72 9.76 -12.39 -37.38
CA LEU A 72 8.33 -12.68 -37.44
C LEU A 72 7.50 -11.38 -37.50
N CYS A 73 7.54 -10.71 -38.65
CA CYS A 73 6.61 -9.63 -38.96
C CYS A 73 5.17 -10.15 -39.16
N SER A 74 4.20 -9.62 -38.42
CA SER A 74 2.92 -9.21 -39.02
C SER A 74 2.26 -8.13 -38.17
N GLY A 75 1.90 -7.03 -38.82
CA GLY A 75 1.17 -5.94 -38.19
C GLY A 75 -0.22 -6.40 -37.77
N GLN A 76 -0.51 -6.27 -36.49
CA GLN A 76 -1.85 -6.26 -35.91
C GLN A 76 -1.76 -5.52 -34.57
N ILE A 77 -2.75 -4.66 -34.34
CA ILE A 77 -3.22 -4.01 -33.11
C ILE A 77 -2.35 -4.28 -31.87
N LYS A 78 -1.94 -3.20 -31.16
CA LYS A 78 -1.46 -3.21 -29.77
C LYS A 78 -2.48 -3.90 -28.86
N GLN A 79 -2.58 -5.22 -28.90
CA GLN A 79 -3.10 -6.02 -27.82
C GLN A 79 -1.96 -6.15 -26.84
N GLU A 80 -2.20 -5.62 -25.65
CA GLU A 80 -1.31 -5.69 -24.50
C GLU A 80 -0.76 -7.09 -24.40
N LYS A 81 0.55 -7.22 -24.63
CA LYS A 81 1.31 -8.45 -24.39
C LYS A 81 0.93 -8.95 -23.00
N GLU A 82 0.20 -10.05 -22.99
CA GLU A 82 -0.19 -10.82 -21.81
C GLU A 82 1.07 -11.02 -20.97
N THR A 83 1.19 -10.25 -19.88
CA THR A 83 2.26 -10.50 -18.92
C THR A 83 1.92 -11.79 -18.22
N THR A 84 2.74 -12.83 -18.37
CA THR A 84 2.55 -14.12 -17.69
C THR A 84 2.50 -13.96 -16.18
N ILE A 85 3.14 -12.92 -15.62
CA ILE A 85 2.95 -12.52 -14.21
C ILE A 85 1.51 -12.07 -13.95
N ASP A 86 0.84 -12.80 -13.05
CA ASP A 86 -0.39 -12.33 -12.40
C ASP A 86 -0.13 -10.96 -11.76
N PRO A 87 -0.90 -9.91 -12.12
CA PRO A 87 -0.78 -8.58 -11.52
C PRO A 87 -0.75 -8.62 -9.99
N LYS A 88 -1.47 -9.55 -9.35
CA LYS A 88 -1.47 -9.69 -7.88
C LYS A 88 -0.08 -9.88 -7.28
N THR A 89 0.88 -10.42 -8.04
CA THR A 89 2.30 -10.50 -7.66
C THR A 89 2.87 -9.14 -7.30
N TYR A 90 2.64 -8.12 -8.14
CA TYR A 90 3.09 -6.75 -7.89
C TYR A 90 2.39 -6.13 -6.68
N CYS A 91 1.10 -6.43 -6.50
CA CYS A 91 0.36 -5.98 -5.32
C CYS A 91 0.96 -6.57 -4.03
N LYS A 92 1.24 -7.87 -4.03
CA LYS A 92 1.85 -8.58 -2.89
C LYS A 92 3.26 -8.06 -2.59
N LEU A 93 4.07 -7.82 -3.63
CA LEU A 93 5.39 -7.20 -3.49
C LEU A 93 5.28 -5.80 -2.87
N GLY A 94 4.29 -5.00 -3.30
CA GLY A 94 3.98 -3.70 -2.71
C GLY A 94 3.60 -3.79 -1.24
N HIS A 95 2.77 -4.76 -0.85
CA HIS A 95 2.44 -5.02 0.56
C HIS A 95 3.68 -5.36 1.38
N PHE A 96 4.57 -6.22 0.90
CA PHE A 96 5.78 -6.57 1.62
C PHE A 96 6.73 -5.39 1.80
N HIS A 97 6.97 -4.59 0.76
CA HIS A 97 7.76 -3.38 0.90
C HIS A 97 7.11 -2.37 1.85
N LEU A 98 5.78 -2.27 1.85
CA LEU A 98 5.06 -1.41 2.79
C LEU A 98 5.26 -1.88 4.23
N LEU A 99 5.14 -3.18 4.51
CA LEU A 99 5.39 -3.76 5.84
C LEU A 99 6.84 -3.64 6.30
N LEU A 100 7.78 -3.61 5.34
CA LEU A 100 9.20 -3.32 5.57
C LEU A 100 9.50 -1.82 5.66
N GLU A 101 8.50 -0.94 5.50
CA GLU A 101 8.63 0.52 5.48
C GLU A 101 9.49 1.07 4.32
N ASN A 102 9.66 0.28 3.25
CA ASN A 102 10.33 0.68 2.01
C ASN A 102 9.34 1.36 1.04
N TYR A 103 8.86 2.56 1.39
CA TYR A 103 7.77 3.24 0.67
C TYR A 103 8.05 3.49 -0.83
N ALA A 104 9.30 3.76 -1.21
CA ALA A 104 9.66 4.01 -2.61
C ALA A 104 9.50 2.75 -3.48
N GLN A 105 9.95 1.59 -2.99
CA GLN A 105 9.78 0.31 -3.67
C GLN A 105 8.31 -0.11 -3.68
N ALA A 106 7.59 0.11 -2.57
CA ALA A 106 6.15 -0.14 -2.49
C ALA A 106 5.38 0.67 -3.56
N MET A 107 5.71 1.95 -3.74
CA MET A 107 5.12 2.80 -4.78
C MET A 107 5.39 2.25 -6.18
N SER A 108 6.62 1.82 -6.45
CA SER A 108 6.99 1.24 -7.76
C SER A 108 6.18 -0.02 -8.08
N ALA A 109 6.05 -0.92 -7.11
CA ALA A 109 5.27 -2.15 -7.25
C ALA A 109 3.78 -1.86 -7.44
N TYR A 110 3.19 -0.96 -6.64
CA TYR A 110 1.80 -0.54 -6.81
C TYR A 110 1.52 0.15 -8.15
N LYS A 111 2.46 0.95 -8.65
CA LYS A 111 2.34 1.56 -9.98
C LYS A 111 2.29 0.50 -11.08
N LYS A 112 3.10 -0.55 -10.97
CA LYS A 112 3.05 -1.69 -11.91
C LYS A 112 1.73 -2.45 -11.82
N PHE A 113 1.22 -2.69 -10.61
CA PHE A 113 -0.10 -3.31 -10.43
C PHE A 113 -1.22 -2.50 -11.08
N PHE A 114 -1.23 -1.19 -10.85
CA PHE A 114 -2.19 -0.26 -11.46
C PHE A 114 -2.14 -0.28 -12.99
N GLN A 115 -0.94 -0.43 -13.58
CA GLN A 115 -0.77 -0.47 -15.04
C GLN A 115 -1.26 -1.78 -15.67
N LEU A 116 -1.19 -2.89 -14.93
CA LEU A 116 -1.48 -4.23 -15.48
C LEU A 116 -2.91 -4.71 -15.21
N LYS A 117 -3.56 -4.19 -14.16
CA LYS A 117 -4.90 -4.64 -13.76
C LYS A 117 -5.92 -3.54 -13.99
N GLU A 118 -6.82 -3.70 -14.94
CA GLU A 118 -7.89 -2.71 -15.22
C GLU A 118 -8.83 -2.50 -14.03
N ASP A 119 -9.17 -3.59 -13.33
CA ASP A 119 -10.05 -3.59 -12.15
C ASP A 119 -9.29 -3.40 -10.81
N TYR A 120 -8.16 -2.69 -10.82
CA TYR A 120 -7.35 -2.44 -9.60
C TYR A 120 -8.17 -1.77 -8.48
N TRP A 121 -9.15 -0.95 -8.85
CA TRP A 121 -9.94 -0.15 -7.93
C TRP A 121 -10.92 -0.95 -7.07
N LYS A 122 -11.20 -2.21 -7.42
CA LYS A 122 -12.04 -3.11 -6.60
C LYS A 122 -11.26 -3.74 -5.45
N ASP A 123 -9.93 -3.65 -5.46
CA ASP A 123 -9.08 -4.29 -4.47
C ASP A 123 -8.84 -3.36 -3.26
N ALA A 124 -9.60 -3.58 -2.20
CA ALA A 124 -9.53 -2.77 -0.97
C ALA A 124 -8.14 -2.82 -0.30
N HIS A 125 -7.43 -3.95 -0.34
CA HIS A 125 -6.10 -4.08 0.27
C HIS A 125 -5.07 -3.24 -0.48
N PHE A 126 -5.15 -3.26 -1.81
CA PHE A 126 -4.33 -2.39 -2.66
C PHE A 126 -4.61 -0.91 -2.38
N LEU A 127 -5.88 -0.49 -2.39
CA LEU A 127 -6.24 0.91 -2.15
C LEU A 127 -5.75 1.38 -0.77
N TYR A 128 -5.90 0.55 0.26
CA TYR A 128 -5.37 0.87 1.59
C TYR A 128 -3.85 1.03 1.58
N GLY A 129 -3.12 0.09 0.96
CA GLY A 129 -1.68 0.14 0.84
C GLY A 129 -1.18 1.36 0.06
N GLN A 130 -1.82 1.67 -1.07
CA GLN A 130 -1.50 2.84 -1.90
C GLN A 130 -1.77 4.15 -1.15
N GLY A 131 -2.91 4.24 -0.45
CA GLY A 131 -3.27 5.41 0.36
C GLY A 131 -2.24 5.68 1.46
N LEU A 132 -1.73 4.62 2.11
CA LEU A 132 -0.67 4.74 3.11
C LEU A 132 0.64 5.26 2.52
N VAL A 133 1.02 4.79 1.33
CA VAL A 133 2.23 5.28 0.65
C VAL A 133 2.07 6.75 0.24
N TYR A 134 0.91 7.16 -0.30
CA TYR A 134 0.66 8.58 -0.60
C TYR A 134 0.67 9.45 0.67
N PHE A 135 0.09 8.94 1.75
CA PHE A 135 0.11 9.63 3.04
C PHE A 135 1.54 9.84 3.54
N HIS A 136 2.42 8.84 3.42
CA HIS A 136 3.83 8.95 3.82
C HIS A 136 4.57 10.05 3.02
N PHE A 137 4.29 10.19 1.72
CA PHE A 137 4.88 11.25 0.89
C PHE A 137 4.16 12.60 0.99
N ASN A 138 3.24 12.79 1.95
CA ASN A 138 2.42 13.98 2.11
C ASN A 138 1.63 14.37 0.84
N ALA A 139 1.37 13.41 -0.05
CA ALA A 139 0.56 13.61 -1.25
C ALA A 139 -0.93 13.55 -0.88
N PHE A 140 -1.37 14.47 0.00
CA PHE A 140 -2.67 14.38 0.67
C PHE A 140 -3.86 14.38 -0.28
N GLN A 141 -3.81 15.12 -1.39
CA GLN A 141 -4.89 15.09 -2.39
C GLN A 141 -5.12 13.68 -2.95
N TRP A 142 -4.04 12.97 -3.27
CA TRP A 142 -4.10 11.59 -3.77
C TRP A 142 -4.48 10.62 -2.66
N ALA A 143 -3.87 10.75 -1.48
CA ALA A 143 -4.19 9.90 -0.33
C ALA A 143 -5.67 9.99 0.08
N ILE A 144 -6.22 11.21 0.16
CA ILE A 144 -7.64 11.43 0.47
C ILE A 144 -8.53 10.74 -0.55
N LYS A 145 -8.28 10.93 -1.85
CA LYS A 145 -9.06 10.32 -2.92
C LYS A 145 -9.01 8.78 -2.84
N THR A 146 -7.83 8.20 -2.66
CA THR A 146 -7.65 6.75 -2.55
C THR A 146 -8.35 6.18 -1.32
N PHE A 147 -8.27 6.84 -0.16
CA PHE A 147 -8.96 6.39 1.05
C PHE A 147 -10.49 6.55 0.99
N GLN A 148 -10.99 7.60 0.34
CA GLN A 148 -12.43 7.73 0.09
C GLN A 148 -12.93 6.64 -0.85
N GLN A 149 -12.16 6.32 -1.90
CA GLN A 149 -12.48 5.23 -2.81
C GLN A 149 -12.48 3.87 -2.09
N LEU A 150 -11.52 3.63 -1.19
CA LEU A 150 -11.49 2.44 -0.35
C LEU A 150 -12.79 2.28 0.46
N LEU A 151 -13.21 3.34 1.17
CA LEU A 151 -14.42 3.32 2.00
C LEU A 151 -15.71 3.24 1.17
N TYR A 152 -15.67 3.65 -0.10
CA TYR A 152 -16.79 3.47 -1.03
C TYR A 152 -16.91 2.02 -1.49
N VAL A 153 -15.78 1.36 -1.79
CA VAL A 153 -15.72 -0.03 -2.26
C VAL A 153 -16.01 -1.01 -1.13
N ASP A 154 -15.43 -0.78 0.05
CA ASP A 154 -15.67 -1.59 1.25
C ASP A 154 -15.94 -0.67 2.46
N PRO A 155 -17.21 -0.31 2.71
CA PRO A 155 -17.59 0.48 3.88
C PRO A 155 -17.33 -0.23 5.21
N SER A 156 -17.25 -1.57 5.20
CA SER A 156 -17.03 -2.42 6.37
C SER A 156 -15.57 -2.85 6.53
N TYR A 157 -14.65 -2.16 5.86
CA TYR A 157 -13.24 -2.54 5.85
C TYR A 157 -12.67 -2.64 7.27
N LEU A 158 -11.91 -3.71 7.55
CA LEU A 158 -11.37 -4.02 8.89
C LEU A 158 -10.59 -2.87 9.53
N ARG A 159 -10.00 -1.97 8.72
CA ARG A 159 -9.23 -0.81 9.16
C ARG A 159 -9.91 0.53 8.85
N ALA A 160 -11.24 0.56 8.71
CA ALA A 160 -11.99 1.77 8.39
C ALA A 160 -11.78 2.89 9.43
N ASN A 161 -11.67 2.55 10.72
CA ASN A 161 -11.30 3.50 11.79
C ASN A 161 -9.97 4.21 11.54
N GLU A 162 -8.93 3.46 11.15
CA GLU A 162 -7.59 3.98 10.84
C GLU A 162 -7.61 4.86 9.60
N VAL A 163 -8.40 4.48 8.59
CA VAL A 163 -8.62 5.31 7.39
C VAL A 163 -9.30 6.63 7.76
N HIS A 164 -10.34 6.59 8.59
CA HIS A 164 -11.01 7.78 9.10
C HIS A 164 -10.09 8.66 9.95
N LEU A 165 -9.24 8.07 10.80
CA LEU A 165 -8.22 8.83 11.53
C LEU A 165 -7.32 9.61 10.57
N ARG A 166 -6.75 8.94 9.57
CA ARG A 166 -5.83 9.56 8.60
C ARG A 166 -6.52 10.62 7.75
N LEU A 167 -7.73 10.36 7.28
CA LEU A 167 -8.56 11.36 6.59
C LEU A 167 -8.77 12.60 7.47
N GLY A 168 -9.15 12.40 8.74
CA GLY A 168 -9.34 13.47 9.70
C GLY A 168 -8.09 14.35 9.89
N LEU A 169 -6.92 13.71 9.98
CA LEU A 169 -5.65 14.42 10.09
C LEU A 169 -5.28 15.18 8.81
N MET A 170 -5.46 14.59 7.63
CA MET A 170 -5.18 15.26 6.36
C MET A 170 -6.10 16.45 6.12
N PHE A 171 -7.41 16.30 6.36
CA PHE A 171 -8.36 17.42 6.25
C PHE A 171 -8.05 18.53 7.24
N LYS A 172 -7.60 18.20 8.45
CA LYS A 172 -7.13 19.21 9.42
C LYS A 172 -5.96 20.02 8.85
N VAL A 173 -4.99 19.37 8.20
CA VAL A 173 -3.83 20.05 7.60
C VAL A 173 -4.25 20.90 6.39
N ASN A 174 -5.22 20.44 5.61
CA ASN A 174 -5.79 21.19 4.48
C ASN A 174 -6.72 22.35 4.90
N ASN A 175 -6.90 22.61 6.19
CA ASN A 175 -7.87 23.57 6.75
C ASN A 175 -9.35 23.25 6.46
N GLU A 176 -9.66 22.02 6.04
CA GLU A 176 -11.01 21.52 5.83
C GLU A 176 -11.60 20.99 7.14
N TYR A 177 -11.86 21.90 8.09
CA TYR A 177 -12.15 21.54 9.47
C TYR A 177 -13.45 20.75 9.66
N ASP A 178 -14.49 21.02 8.87
CA ASP A 178 -15.75 20.25 8.95
C ASP A 178 -15.57 18.79 8.54
N SER A 179 -14.86 18.55 7.43
CA SER A 179 -14.50 17.21 6.97
C SER A 179 -13.60 16.50 7.99
N ALA A 180 -12.65 17.22 8.58
CA ALA A 180 -11.77 16.69 9.62
C ALA A 180 -12.56 16.21 10.84
N LEU A 181 -13.49 17.04 11.35
CA LEU A 181 -14.33 16.69 12.50
C LEU A 181 -15.22 15.48 12.21
N LYS A 182 -15.83 15.42 11.02
CA LYS A 182 -16.66 14.30 10.59
C LYS A 182 -15.89 12.98 10.68
N HIS A 183 -14.70 12.93 10.08
CA HIS A 183 -13.90 11.71 10.03
C HIS A 183 -13.30 11.34 11.40
N LEU A 184 -12.81 12.30 12.18
CA LEU A 184 -12.33 12.01 13.55
C LEU A 184 -13.47 11.50 14.46
N THR A 185 -14.69 11.98 14.27
CA THR A 185 -15.85 11.50 15.01
C THR A 185 -16.22 10.06 14.62
N LEU A 186 -16.21 9.74 13.32
CA LEU A 186 -16.42 8.36 12.84
C LEU A 186 -15.37 7.40 13.39
N CYS A 187 -14.10 7.82 13.43
CA CYS A 187 -13.02 7.05 14.05
C CYS A 187 -13.27 6.77 15.55
N LEU A 188 -13.88 7.72 16.29
CA LEU A 188 -14.11 7.59 17.73
C LEU A 188 -15.26 6.64 18.09
N ILE A 189 -16.25 6.54 17.19
CA ILE A 189 -17.42 5.65 17.35
C ILE A 189 -17.00 4.19 17.24
N ASP A 190 -16.05 3.88 16.35
CA ASP A 190 -15.52 2.54 16.17
C ASP A 190 -14.72 2.08 17.42
N ALA A 191 -14.95 0.83 17.84
CA ALA A 191 -14.25 0.20 18.95
C ALA A 191 -13.00 -0.58 18.52
N SER A 192 -12.77 -0.72 17.22
CA SER A 192 -11.65 -1.46 16.64
C SER A 192 -10.30 -0.83 17.02
N PRO A 193 -9.22 -1.64 17.14
CA PRO A 193 -7.87 -1.13 17.39
C PRO A 193 -7.45 -0.12 16.32
N CYS A 194 -6.94 1.03 16.76
CA CYS A 194 -6.46 2.13 15.92
C CYS A 194 -5.06 2.54 16.40
N THR A 195 -4.30 3.21 15.53
CA THR A 195 -2.97 3.72 15.89
C THR A 195 -3.04 4.70 17.06
N PHE A 196 -4.09 5.52 17.13
CA PHE A 196 -4.32 6.46 18.22
C PHE A 196 -5.36 5.95 19.20
N THR A 197 -5.12 6.23 20.48
CA THR A 197 -6.07 6.01 21.56
C THR A 197 -7.27 6.96 21.40
N LYS A 198 -8.41 6.59 21.98
CA LYS A 198 -9.60 7.45 22.00
C LYS A 198 -9.32 8.82 22.62
N LEU A 199 -8.38 8.91 23.57
CA LEU A 199 -7.98 10.17 24.19
C LEU A 199 -7.22 11.06 23.20
N GLU A 200 -6.27 10.51 22.45
CA GLU A 200 -5.53 11.24 21.41
C GLU A 200 -6.47 11.71 20.30
N VAL A 201 -7.41 10.88 19.86
CA VAL A 201 -8.44 11.28 18.87
C VAL A 201 -9.26 12.46 19.39
N ARG A 202 -9.71 12.43 20.66
CA ARG A 202 -10.41 13.57 21.30
C ARG A 202 -9.56 14.82 21.37
N PHE A 203 -8.26 14.69 21.64
CA PHE A 203 -7.33 15.82 21.61
C PHE A 203 -7.25 16.45 20.21
N HIS A 204 -7.18 15.62 19.15
CA HIS A 204 -7.22 16.11 17.77
C HIS A 204 -8.53 16.83 17.45
N ILE A 205 -9.69 16.28 17.85
CA ILE A 205 -11.00 16.92 17.69
C ILE A 205 -11.02 18.30 18.37
N ALA A 206 -10.60 18.38 19.64
CA ALA A 206 -10.52 19.64 20.36
C ALA A 206 -9.59 20.66 19.67
N SER A 207 -8.46 20.17 19.12
CA SER A 207 -7.56 21.00 18.33
C SER A 207 -8.22 21.52 17.04
N VAL A 208 -9.01 20.70 16.33
CA VAL A 208 -9.74 21.15 15.14
C VAL A 208 -10.81 22.18 15.49
N CYS A 209 -11.57 21.98 16.56
CA CYS A 209 -12.55 22.98 17.02
C CYS A 209 -11.89 24.32 17.32
N ARG A 210 -10.75 24.31 18.02
CA ARG A 210 -10.01 25.55 18.30
C ARG A 210 -9.58 26.26 17.01
N LEU A 211 -9.03 25.54 16.05
CA LEU A 211 -8.57 26.11 14.76
C LEU A 211 -9.74 26.65 13.93
N ARG A 212 -10.87 25.92 13.91
CA ARG A 212 -12.10 26.35 13.24
C ARG A 212 -12.60 27.69 13.79
N HIS A 213 -12.67 27.80 15.13
CA HIS A 213 -13.11 29.03 15.79
C HIS A 213 -12.16 30.20 15.50
N ALA A 214 -10.84 29.96 15.56
CA ALA A 214 -9.85 30.97 15.22
C ALA A 214 -9.94 31.44 13.76
N ASN A 215 -10.24 30.53 12.82
CA ASN A 215 -10.38 30.88 11.41
C ASN A 215 -11.64 31.71 11.14
N HIS A 216 -12.75 31.45 11.82
CA HIS A 216 -13.96 32.28 11.71
C HIS A 216 -13.77 33.67 12.30
N GLY A 217 -13.03 33.82 13.40
CA GLY A 217 -12.74 35.12 14.01
C GLY A 217 -11.74 36.01 13.25
N ILE A 218 -11.16 35.54 12.13
CA ILE A 218 -10.26 36.33 11.26
C ILE A 218 -11.02 36.86 10.03
N LEU A 219 -12.21 36.32 9.73
CA LEU A 219 -13.03 36.66 8.57
C LEU A 219 -14.18 37.65 8.89
N GLU A 220 -14.26 38.13 10.13
CA GLU A 220 -15.15 39.20 10.61
C GLU A 220 -14.35 40.46 10.92
#